data_AF-A0A447V0L1-F1
#
_entry.id   AF-A0A447V0L1-F1
#
_cell.length_a   1.000
_cell.length_b   1.000
_cell.length_c   1.000
_cell.angle_alpha   90.00
_cell.angle_beta   90.00
_cell.angle_gamma   90.00
#
_symmetry.space_group_name_H-M   'P 1'
#
loop_
_entity.id
_entity.type
_entity.pdbx_description
1 polymer ?
#
loop_
_entity_poly.entity_id
_entity_poly.type
_entity_poly.pdbx_seq_one_letter_code
_entity_poly.pdbx_strand_id
1 'polypeptide(L)'
;MRLGILGGGGLGREVLVLARQINSAGRWSEIFIIDDFIAAKEMQGVKVVRSSEAVYDDVELVIAIGEPSVRETLAKQFITKCPLATLIHPQVFIPEDTKISAGCIIFPGVFISCNVTLGDNCIVQAQSVIAHDCTIGAHTVFASHVTLAGRCRLGERVFLGMSCAVKENTEIGNDVIIGMGAMVFTAISDRSIARGNPAVVTVNELCRKVFNSRNE
;
A
#
# COMPACT_ATOMS: atom_id res chain seq x y z
N MET A 1 16.83 -16.64 1.54
CA MET A 1 15.62 -15.82 1.75
C MET A 1 14.50 -16.26 0.84
N ARG A 2 13.31 -16.45 1.40
CA ARG A 2 12.05 -16.76 0.72
C ARG A 2 11.07 -15.58 0.85
N LEU A 3 10.11 -15.45 -0.05
CA LEU A 3 9.07 -14.43 0.02
C LEU A 3 7.71 -15.03 0.36
N GLY A 4 7.12 -14.57 1.46
CA GLY A 4 5.71 -14.81 1.78
C GLY A 4 4.84 -13.62 1.35
N ILE A 5 3.79 -13.88 0.57
CA ILE A 5 2.79 -12.88 0.18
C ILE A 5 1.55 -13.09 1.06
N LEU A 6 1.30 -12.19 2.02
CA LEU A 6 0.15 -12.28 2.91
C LEU A 6 -1.10 -11.69 2.25
N GLY A 7 -2.07 -12.55 1.93
CA GLY A 7 -3.29 -12.25 1.19
C GLY A 7 -3.21 -12.72 -0.26
N GLY A 8 -4.03 -13.69 -0.63
CA GLY A 8 -4.12 -14.29 -1.97
C GLY A 8 -5.29 -13.79 -2.83
N GLY A 9 -5.90 -12.66 -2.44
CA GLY A 9 -6.97 -12.02 -3.21
C GLY A 9 -6.49 -11.39 -4.54
N GLY A 10 -7.28 -10.45 -5.08
CA GLY A 10 -6.93 -9.72 -6.30
C GLY A 10 -5.54 -9.06 -6.24
N LEU A 11 -5.32 -8.24 -5.21
CA LEU A 11 -4.03 -7.59 -4.96
C LEU A 11 -2.90 -8.61 -4.73
N GLY A 12 -3.16 -9.71 -4.01
CA GLY A 12 -2.19 -10.79 -3.82
C GLY A 12 -1.64 -11.37 -5.12
N ARG A 13 -2.52 -11.60 -6.09
CA ARG A 13 -2.13 -12.06 -7.43
C ARG A 13 -1.33 -11.02 -8.20
N GLU A 14 -1.68 -9.74 -8.10
CA GLU A 14 -0.89 -8.66 -8.70
C GLU A 14 0.50 -8.54 -8.06
N VAL A 15 0.60 -8.66 -6.73
CA VAL A 15 1.86 -8.67 -5.99
C VAL A 15 2.70 -9.89 -6.36
N LEU A 16 2.09 -11.06 -6.62
CA LEU A 16 2.81 -12.24 -7.12
C LEU A 16 3.43 -11.98 -8.50
N VAL A 17 2.72 -11.30 -9.41
CA VAL A 17 3.28 -10.92 -10.71
C VAL A 17 4.45 -9.95 -10.52
N LEU A 18 4.31 -8.92 -9.69
CA LEU A 18 5.37 -7.98 -9.36
C LEU A 18 6.60 -8.68 -8.75
N ALA A 19 6.37 -9.59 -7.79
CA ALA A 19 7.42 -10.36 -7.15
C ALA A 19 8.19 -11.20 -8.17
N ARG A 20 7.53 -11.82 -9.16
CA ARG A 20 8.20 -12.55 -10.24
C ARG A 20 9.07 -11.64 -11.12
N GLN A 21 8.60 -10.44 -11.42
CA GLN A 21 9.39 -9.47 -12.18
C GLN A 21 10.66 -9.07 -11.41
N ILE A 22 10.54 -8.77 -10.12
CA ILE A 22 11.67 -8.47 -9.24
C ILE A 22 12.60 -9.69 -9.13
N ASN A 23 12.04 -10.89 -9.01
CA ASN A 23 12.80 -12.12 -8.82
C ASN A 23 13.56 -12.59 -10.06
N SER A 24 13.42 -11.92 -11.20
CA SER A 24 14.28 -12.16 -12.36
C SER A 24 15.77 -11.91 -12.04
N ALA A 25 16.05 -11.13 -10.98
CA ALA A 25 17.39 -10.93 -10.42
C ALA A 25 17.82 -11.99 -9.38
N GLY A 26 16.98 -12.99 -9.08
CA GLY A 26 17.30 -14.08 -8.15
C GLY A 26 17.27 -13.72 -6.66
N ARG A 27 16.45 -12.74 -6.24
CA ARG A 27 16.35 -12.29 -4.83
C ARG A 27 15.82 -13.37 -3.87
N TRP A 28 14.89 -14.19 -4.33
CA TRP A 28 14.18 -15.20 -3.53
C TRP A 28 14.31 -16.58 -4.15
N SER A 29 14.63 -17.57 -3.30
CA SER A 29 14.68 -18.98 -3.70
C SER A 29 13.29 -19.62 -3.84
N GLU A 30 12.28 -19.09 -3.14
CA GLU A 30 10.87 -19.51 -3.20
C GLU A 30 9.96 -18.31 -2.98
N ILE A 31 8.84 -18.27 -3.70
CA ILE A 31 7.73 -17.32 -3.48
C ILE A 31 6.48 -18.15 -3.19
N PHE A 32 5.75 -17.81 -2.13
CA PHE A 32 4.51 -18.50 -1.75
C PHE A 32 3.50 -17.51 -1.18
N ILE A 33 2.24 -17.94 -1.09
CA ILE A 33 1.13 -17.14 -0.60
C ILE A 33 0.71 -17.64 0.77
N ILE A 34 0.43 -16.70 1.67
CA ILE A 34 -0.12 -16.95 3.00
C ILE A 34 -1.54 -16.40 3.00
N ASP A 35 -2.55 -17.26 3.14
CA ASP A 35 -3.95 -16.84 3.21
C ASP A 35 -4.77 -17.87 4.00
N ASP A 36 -5.50 -17.40 5.01
CA ASP A 36 -6.29 -18.27 5.91
C ASP A 36 -7.69 -18.58 5.37
N PHE A 37 -8.15 -17.83 4.35
CA PHE A 37 -9.52 -17.90 3.81
C PHE A 37 -9.59 -18.62 2.47
N ILE A 38 -8.46 -18.77 1.77
CA ILE A 38 -8.39 -19.51 0.50
C ILE A 38 -8.19 -21.00 0.76
N ALA A 39 -9.13 -21.82 0.29
CA ALA A 39 -9.06 -23.28 0.42
C ALA A 39 -8.09 -23.95 -0.57
N ALA A 40 -7.75 -23.27 -1.67
CA ALA A 40 -6.81 -23.77 -2.66
C ALA A 40 -5.40 -23.89 -2.05
N LYS A 41 -4.71 -24.99 -2.32
CA LYS A 41 -3.33 -25.23 -1.83
C LYS A 41 -2.25 -24.68 -2.78
N GLU A 42 -2.65 -24.29 -3.97
CA GLU A 42 -1.78 -23.72 -4.99
C GLU A 42 -2.56 -22.66 -5.77
N MET A 43 -1.89 -21.58 -6.14
CA MET A 43 -2.43 -20.54 -6.99
C MET A 43 -1.35 -20.01 -7.93
N GLN A 44 -1.66 -19.95 -9.23
CA GLN A 44 -0.75 -19.44 -10.26
C GLN A 44 0.66 -20.08 -10.22
N GLY A 45 0.77 -21.35 -9.81
CA GLY A 45 2.05 -22.08 -9.74
C GLY A 45 2.87 -21.83 -8.47
N VAL A 46 2.30 -21.23 -7.43
CA VAL A 46 2.93 -21.13 -6.10
C VAL A 46 2.03 -21.75 -5.02
N LYS A 47 2.65 -22.27 -3.96
CA LYS A 47 1.92 -22.83 -2.81
C LYS A 47 1.12 -21.73 -2.11
N VAL A 48 -0.04 -22.12 -1.59
CA VAL A 48 -0.85 -21.33 -0.67
C VAL A 48 -0.88 -22.08 0.66
N VAL A 49 -0.47 -21.40 1.73
CA VAL A 49 -0.40 -21.96 3.08
C VAL A 49 -1.19 -21.10 4.05
N ARG A 50 -1.69 -21.68 5.14
CA ARG A 50 -2.27 -20.91 6.23
C ARG A 50 -1.20 -20.19 7.02
N SER A 51 -1.55 -19.07 7.63
CA SER A 51 -0.63 -18.29 8.48
C SER A 51 -0.14 -19.07 9.70
N SER A 52 -0.96 -20.00 10.20
CA SER A 52 -0.64 -20.94 11.29
C SER A 52 0.27 -22.10 10.88
N GLU A 53 0.33 -22.42 9.58
CA GLU A 53 1.10 -23.55 9.03
C GLU A 53 2.44 -23.08 8.42
N ALA A 54 2.60 -21.77 8.19
CA ALA A 54 3.80 -21.20 7.59
C ALA A 54 5.00 -21.20 8.55
N VAL A 55 6.18 -21.49 7.99
CA VAL A 55 7.49 -21.41 8.67
C VAL A 55 8.19 -20.12 8.26
N TYR A 56 8.42 -19.22 9.21
CA TYR A 56 8.91 -17.85 8.97
C TYR A 56 10.44 -17.69 8.99
N ASP A 57 11.20 -18.76 9.25
CA ASP A 57 12.67 -18.73 9.20
C ASP A 57 13.17 -18.43 7.77
N ASP A 58 14.10 -17.50 7.62
CA ASP A 58 14.62 -17.05 6.31
C ASP A 58 13.49 -16.63 5.33
N VAL A 59 12.42 -16.02 5.87
CA VAL A 59 11.32 -15.42 5.10
C VAL A 59 11.33 -13.90 5.30
N GLU A 60 11.09 -13.16 4.22
CA GLU A 60 10.57 -11.80 4.31
C GLU A 60 9.13 -11.76 3.81
N LEU A 61 8.31 -10.88 4.39
CA LEU A 61 6.86 -10.86 4.18
C LEU A 61 6.41 -9.58 3.49
N VAL A 62 5.61 -9.71 2.44
CA VAL A 62 4.89 -8.58 1.86
C VAL A 62 3.40 -8.71 2.17
N ILE A 63 2.79 -7.66 2.72
CA ILE A 63 1.37 -7.63 3.01
C ILE A 63 0.63 -7.19 1.74
N ALA A 64 -0.19 -8.05 1.15
CA ALA A 64 -0.93 -7.79 -0.09
C ALA A 64 -2.43 -7.58 0.15
N ILE A 65 -2.75 -6.76 1.17
CA ILE A 65 -4.11 -6.36 1.55
C ILE A 65 -4.30 -4.87 1.30
N GLY A 66 -5.36 -4.48 0.61
CA GLY A 66 -5.58 -3.08 0.18
C GLY A 66 -6.13 -2.15 1.26
N GLU A 67 -6.56 -2.67 2.41
CA GLU A 67 -7.21 -1.87 3.45
C GLU A 67 -6.20 -1.36 4.49
N PRO A 68 -5.97 -0.03 4.61
CA PRO A 68 -4.91 0.54 5.44
C PRO A 68 -4.87 0.07 6.91
N SER A 69 -6.02 0.03 7.59
CA SER A 69 -6.10 -0.40 9.00
C SER A 69 -5.75 -1.88 9.20
N VAL A 70 -6.15 -2.72 8.23
CA VAL A 70 -5.80 -4.15 8.23
C VAL A 70 -4.31 -4.32 7.96
N ARG A 71 -3.73 -3.52 7.05
CA ARG A 71 -2.28 -3.52 6.79
C ARG A 71 -1.48 -3.21 8.05
N GLU A 72 -1.87 -2.20 8.81
CA GLU A 72 -1.23 -1.86 10.09
C GLU A 72 -1.30 -3.03 11.08
N THR A 73 -2.50 -3.59 11.24
CA THR A 73 -2.75 -4.72 12.16
C THR A 73 -1.86 -5.91 11.82
N LEU A 74 -1.80 -6.29 10.54
CA LEU A 74 -0.97 -7.40 10.07
C LEU A 74 0.52 -7.08 10.19
N ALA A 75 0.95 -5.85 9.88
CA ALA A 75 2.35 -5.45 10.07
C ALA A 75 2.79 -5.63 11.53
N LYS A 76 2.00 -5.14 12.49
CA LYS A 76 2.27 -5.32 13.92
C LYS A 76 2.29 -6.79 14.34
N GLN A 77 1.42 -7.61 13.77
CA GLN A 77 1.33 -9.04 14.08
C GLN A 77 2.54 -9.84 13.56
N PHE A 78 3.05 -9.50 12.38
CA PHE A 78 4.06 -10.31 11.69
C PHE A 78 5.49 -9.77 11.80
N ILE A 79 5.69 -8.50 12.17
CA ILE A 79 7.04 -7.90 12.28
C ILE A 79 7.94 -8.63 13.28
N THR A 80 7.36 -9.25 14.31
CA THR A 80 8.10 -10.04 15.31
C THR A 80 8.48 -11.44 14.82
N LYS A 81 7.88 -11.90 13.71
CA LYS A 81 8.13 -13.23 13.12
C LYS A 81 9.13 -13.17 11.97
N CYS A 82 9.07 -12.12 11.16
CA CYS A 82 9.89 -11.94 9.97
C CYS A 82 9.91 -10.46 9.55
N PRO A 83 10.97 -9.99 8.84
CA PRO A 83 11.02 -8.64 8.30
C PRO A 83 9.97 -8.43 7.20
N LEU A 84 9.54 -7.18 7.02
CA LEU A 84 8.68 -6.79 5.91
C LEU A 84 9.49 -6.51 4.63
N ALA A 85 9.11 -7.17 3.55
CA ALA A 85 9.74 -7.05 2.25
C ALA A 85 9.26 -5.79 1.53
N THR A 86 10.19 -4.92 1.13
CA THR A 86 9.92 -3.82 0.19
C THR A 86 10.05 -4.31 -1.25
N LEU A 87 8.98 -4.16 -2.03
CA LEU A 87 8.87 -4.56 -3.43
C LEU A 87 8.72 -3.32 -4.30
N ILE A 88 9.72 -3.05 -5.13
CA ILE A 88 9.72 -1.93 -6.08
C ILE A 88 9.87 -2.51 -7.47
N HIS A 89 8.94 -2.19 -8.36
CA HIS A 89 9.03 -2.64 -9.75
C HIS A 89 10.37 -2.21 -10.38
N PRO A 90 11.10 -3.09 -11.11
CA PRO A 90 12.46 -2.80 -11.57
C PRO A 90 12.63 -1.57 -12.48
N GLN A 91 11.54 -1.10 -13.10
CA GLN A 91 11.55 0.09 -13.97
C GLN A 91 11.24 1.40 -13.24
N VAL A 92 10.92 1.36 -11.94
CA VAL A 92 10.65 2.56 -11.16
C VAL A 92 11.98 3.13 -10.67
N PHE A 93 12.29 4.36 -11.08
CA PHE A 93 13.46 5.09 -10.60
C PHE A 93 13.18 5.71 -9.24
N ILE A 94 14.06 5.45 -8.26
CA ILE A 94 14.01 6.06 -6.94
C ILE A 94 15.15 7.07 -6.82
N PRO A 95 14.86 8.37 -6.66
CA PRO A 95 15.90 9.38 -6.44
C PRO A 95 16.69 9.15 -5.14
N GLU A 96 17.95 9.58 -5.10
CA GLU A 96 18.86 9.38 -3.96
C GLU A 96 18.38 10.07 -2.67
N ASP A 97 17.64 11.17 -2.80
CA ASP A 97 17.06 11.94 -1.70
C ASP A 97 15.69 11.42 -1.24
N THR A 98 15.18 10.36 -1.88
CA THR A 98 13.90 9.75 -1.55
C THR A 98 14.08 8.60 -0.55
N LYS A 99 13.22 8.58 0.47
CA LYS A 99 13.21 7.55 1.51
C LYS A 99 11.97 6.69 1.36
N ILE A 100 12.18 5.38 1.16
CA ILE A 100 11.10 4.38 1.15
C ILE A 100 11.35 3.43 2.30
N SER A 101 10.41 3.41 3.26
CA SER A 101 10.51 2.55 4.43
C SER A 101 10.10 1.10 4.14
N ALA A 102 10.17 0.24 5.15
CA ALA A 102 10.03 -1.21 4.99
C ALA A 102 8.60 -1.62 4.60
N GLY A 103 8.44 -2.73 3.89
CA GLY A 103 7.12 -3.28 3.54
C GLY A 103 6.36 -2.54 2.43
N CYS A 104 6.96 -1.53 1.79
CA CYS A 104 6.31 -0.79 0.73
C CYS A 104 6.17 -1.62 -0.56
N ILE A 105 5.09 -1.40 -1.30
CA ILE A 105 4.84 -2.01 -2.61
C ILE A 105 4.68 -0.91 -3.65
N ILE A 106 5.55 -0.87 -4.65
CA ILE A 106 5.53 0.14 -5.70
C ILE A 106 5.40 -0.54 -7.06
N PHE A 107 4.25 -0.33 -7.69
CA PHE A 107 3.85 -0.98 -8.94
C PHE A 107 4.46 -0.32 -10.18
N PRO A 108 4.37 -0.96 -11.37
CA PRO A 108 4.90 -0.41 -12.61
C PRO A 108 4.32 0.97 -12.97
N GLY A 109 5.15 1.79 -13.59
CA GLY A 109 4.75 3.12 -14.11
C GLY A 109 4.54 4.19 -13.04
N VAL A 110 4.79 3.89 -11.76
CA VAL A 110 4.81 4.90 -10.71
C VAL A 110 5.96 5.88 -10.95
N PHE A 111 5.66 7.17 -10.86
CA PHE A 111 6.65 8.24 -10.89
C PHE A 111 6.80 8.84 -9.49
N ILE A 112 8.03 8.83 -8.98
CA ILE A 112 8.40 9.49 -7.72
C ILE A 112 9.43 10.56 -8.06
N SER A 113 9.11 11.80 -7.72
CA SER A 113 10.00 12.96 -7.88
C SER A 113 11.04 13.02 -6.75
N CYS A 114 11.68 14.16 -6.54
CA CYS A 114 12.73 14.34 -5.54
C CYS A 114 12.20 14.59 -4.13
N ASN A 115 13.02 14.23 -3.14
CA ASN A 115 12.82 14.52 -1.71
C ASN A 115 11.48 14.01 -1.17
N VAL A 116 11.08 12.81 -1.57
CA VAL A 116 9.85 12.15 -1.10
C VAL A 116 10.17 11.25 0.09
N THR A 117 9.29 11.23 1.09
CA THR A 117 9.34 10.25 2.19
C THR A 117 8.07 9.41 2.19
N LEU A 118 8.22 8.10 2.05
CA LEU A 118 7.14 7.11 2.11
C LEU A 118 7.29 6.26 3.37
N GLY A 119 6.33 6.36 4.28
CA GLY A 119 6.29 5.60 5.53
C GLY A 119 6.12 4.09 5.32
N ASP A 120 6.22 3.33 6.41
CA ASP A 120 6.22 1.87 6.35
C ASP A 120 4.94 1.31 5.71
N ASN A 121 5.10 0.19 5.01
CA ASN A 121 4.01 -0.68 4.58
C ASN A 121 2.96 0.04 3.70
N CYS A 122 3.38 1.05 2.95
CA CYS A 122 2.55 1.75 1.98
C CYS A 122 2.39 0.95 0.67
N ILE A 123 1.31 1.22 -0.07
CA ILE A 123 1.15 0.74 -1.45
C ILE A 123 1.06 1.94 -2.38
N VAL A 124 1.84 1.92 -3.46
CA VAL A 124 1.68 2.83 -4.59
C VAL A 124 1.34 2.03 -5.83
N GLN A 125 0.06 1.98 -6.20
CA GLN A 125 -0.40 1.23 -7.37
C GLN A 125 -0.07 1.94 -8.69
N ALA A 126 -0.22 1.17 -9.77
CA ALA A 126 0.32 1.48 -11.08
C ALA A 126 -0.04 2.88 -11.58
N GLN A 127 0.91 3.51 -12.26
CA GLN A 127 0.75 4.81 -12.92
C GLN A 127 0.36 5.97 -11.99
N SER A 128 0.64 5.85 -10.69
CA SER A 128 0.48 6.96 -9.75
C SER A 128 1.70 7.89 -9.76
N VAL A 129 1.48 9.16 -9.45
CA VAL A 129 2.48 10.22 -9.43
C VAL A 129 2.61 10.77 -8.01
N ILE A 130 3.83 10.80 -7.50
CA ILE A 130 4.20 11.49 -6.25
C ILE A 130 5.20 12.59 -6.60
N ALA A 131 4.75 13.83 -6.57
CA ALA A 131 5.58 14.98 -6.87
C ALA A 131 6.53 15.34 -5.71
N HIS A 132 7.36 16.35 -5.94
CA HIS A 132 8.48 16.72 -5.08
C HIS A 132 8.04 17.09 -3.64
N ASP A 133 8.93 16.87 -2.67
CA ASP A 133 8.78 17.29 -1.26
C ASP A 133 7.55 16.71 -0.55
N CYS A 134 7.01 15.57 -1.00
CA CYS A 134 5.86 14.95 -0.36
C CYS A 134 6.26 14.07 0.83
N THR A 135 5.45 14.09 1.89
CA THR A 135 5.58 13.17 3.04
C THR A 135 4.31 12.34 3.15
N ILE A 136 4.46 11.02 3.17
CA ILE A 136 3.35 10.07 3.21
C ILE A 136 3.49 9.21 4.47
N GLY A 137 2.47 9.23 5.34
CA GLY A 137 2.42 8.42 6.54
C GLY A 137 2.23 6.92 6.27
N ALA A 138 2.60 6.10 7.25
CA ALA A 138 2.59 4.65 7.15
C ALA A 138 1.23 4.06 6.79
N HIS A 139 1.24 2.87 6.18
CA HIS A 139 0.05 2.10 5.78
C HIS A 139 -0.85 2.78 4.75
N THR A 140 -0.40 3.88 4.16
CA THR A 140 -1.15 4.61 3.13
C THR A 140 -1.19 3.80 1.83
N VAL A 141 -2.35 3.83 1.17
CA VAL A 141 -2.62 3.10 -0.07
C VAL A 141 -3.02 4.10 -1.16
N PHE A 142 -2.21 4.16 -2.21
CA PHE A 142 -2.56 4.81 -3.46
C PHE A 142 -3.12 3.74 -4.38
N ALA A 143 -4.38 3.89 -4.78
CA ALA A 143 -4.92 3.14 -5.90
C ALA A 143 -4.27 3.61 -7.22
N SER A 144 -4.58 2.95 -8.33
CA SER A 144 -3.98 3.29 -9.62
C SER A 144 -4.31 4.72 -10.07
N HIS A 145 -3.41 5.32 -10.83
CA HIS A 145 -3.58 6.66 -11.42
C HIS A 145 -3.82 7.80 -10.43
N VAL A 146 -3.37 7.67 -9.18
CA VAL A 146 -3.45 8.76 -8.21
C VAL A 146 -2.38 9.80 -8.50
N THR A 147 -2.73 11.09 -8.45
CA THR A 147 -1.75 12.19 -8.57
C THR A 147 -1.65 12.98 -7.27
N LEU A 148 -0.48 12.95 -6.65
CA LEU A 148 -0.14 13.78 -5.50
C LEU A 148 0.82 14.89 -5.94
N ALA A 149 0.33 16.14 -5.96
CA ALA A 149 1.13 17.29 -6.35
C ALA A 149 2.15 17.69 -5.25
N GLY A 150 3.03 18.64 -5.55
CA GLY A 150 4.21 18.91 -4.71
C GLY A 150 3.88 19.38 -3.30
N ARG A 151 4.77 19.08 -2.34
CA ARG A 151 4.70 19.52 -0.93
C ARG A 151 3.43 19.09 -0.20
N CYS A 152 2.80 18.00 -0.62
CA CYS A 152 1.68 17.45 0.12
C CYS A 152 2.14 16.65 1.34
N ARG A 153 1.30 16.63 2.38
CA ARG A 153 1.52 15.83 3.59
C ARG A 153 0.31 14.95 3.82
N LEU A 154 0.54 13.65 3.89
CA LEU A 154 -0.49 12.66 4.21
C LEU A 154 -0.17 12.07 5.56
N GLY A 155 -1.18 11.98 6.42
CA GLY A 155 -1.13 11.22 7.65
C GLY A 155 -1.00 9.72 7.41
N GLU A 156 -1.14 8.96 8.49
CA GLU A 156 -1.16 7.51 8.43
C GLU A 156 -2.50 6.98 7.93
N ARG A 157 -2.46 5.78 7.34
CA ARG A 157 -3.64 5.05 6.89
C ARG A 157 -4.56 5.88 5.99
N VAL A 158 -3.99 6.60 5.02
CA VAL A 158 -4.79 7.27 4.00
C VAL A 158 -5.08 6.30 2.86
N PHE A 159 -6.30 6.30 2.35
CA PHE A 159 -6.66 5.59 1.12
C PHE A 159 -7.00 6.60 0.03
N LEU A 160 -6.20 6.64 -1.03
CA LEU A 160 -6.42 7.47 -2.20
C LEU A 160 -7.05 6.60 -3.29
N GLY A 161 -8.33 6.84 -3.56
CA GLY A 161 -9.08 6.12 -4.58
C GLY A 161 -8.59 6.39 -6.00
N MET A 162 -8.87 5.45 -6.91
CA MET A 162 -8.36 5.46 -8.27
C MET A 162 -8.64 6.79 -8.98
N SER A 163 -7.66 7.29 -9.72
CA SER A 163 -7.77 8.54 -10.50
C SER A 163 -8.16 9.78 -9.68
N CYS A 164 -7.92 9.80 -8.37
CA CYS A 164 -8.03 11.02 -7.59
C CYS A 164 -6.76 11.88 -7.73
N ALA A 165 -6.90 13.18 -7.46
CA ALA A 165 -5.77 14.09 -7.43
C ALA A 165 -5.82 15.01 -6.20
N VAL A 166 -4.64 15.36 -5.70
CA VAL A 166 -4.45 16.24 -4.54
C VAL A 166 -3.58 17.43 -4.97
N LYS A 167 -4.12 18.64 -4.80
CA LYS A 167 -3.46 19.91 -5.11
C LYS A 167 -2.21 20.12 -4.26
N GLU A 168 -1.21 20.82 -4.79
CA GLU A 168 0.04 21.12 -4.10
C GLU A 168 -0.18 21.88 -2.79
N ASN A 169 0.72 21.66 -1.83
CA ASN A 169 0.64 22.22 -0.46
C ASN A 169 -0.66 21.82 0.29
N THR A 170 -1.22 20.65 0.01
CA THR A 170 -2.39 20.14 0.73
C THR A 170 -1.99 19.15 1.81
N GLU A 171 -2.64 19.26 2.97
CA GLU A 171 -2.51 18.32 4.07
C GLU A 171 -3.75 17.43 4.17
N ILE A 172 -3.52 16.12 4.26
CA ILE A 172 -4.55 15.11 4.49
C ILE A 172 -4.24 14.44 5.81
N GLY A 173 -5.20 14.43 6.73
CA GLY A 173 -5.09 13.84 8.05
C GLY A 173 -4.96 12.32 8.06
N ASN A 174 -4.92 11.76 9.26
CA ASN A 174 -4.88 10.31 9.49
C ASN A 174 -6.24 9.67 9.23
N ASP A 175 -6.25 8.40 8.82
CA ASP A 175 -7.48 7.62 8.66
C ASP A 175 -8.46 8.27 7.67
N VAL A 176 -7.97 8.72 6.51
CA VAL A 176 -8.78 9.41 5.51
C VAL A 176 -9.02 8.52 4.29
N ILE A 177 -10.24 8.58 3.75
CA ILE A 177 -10.56 8.03 2.42
C ILE A 177 -10.83 9.18 1.45
N ILE A 178 -10.02 9.27 0.40
CA ILE A 178 -10.31 10.07 -0.78
C ILE A 178 -10.97 9.16 -1.81
N GLY A 179 -12.20 9.49 -2.21
CA GLY A 179 -12.96 8.71 -3.17
C GLY A 179 -12.29 8.64 -4.55
N MET A 180 -12.64 7.60 -5.31
CA MET A 180 -12.28 7.48 -6.72
C MET A 180 -12.69 8.74 -7.50
N GLY A 181 -11.78 9.26 -8.33
CA GLY A 181 -12.01 10.45 -9.17
C GLY A 181 -12.13 11.77 -8.41
N ALA A 182 -11.88 11.80 -7.10
CA ALA A 182 -12.03 13.03 -6.32
C ALA A 182 -10.88 14.03 -6.58
N MET A 183 -11.19 15.33 -6.57
CA MET A 183 -10.23 16.41 -6.78
C MET A 183 -10.09 17.24 -5.49
N VAL A 184 -9.02 17.00 -4.74
CA VAL A 184 -8.78 17.61 -3.43
C VAL A 184 -8.06 18.94 -3.60
N PHE A 185 -8.78 20.04 -3.34
CA PHE A 185 -8.25 21.41 -3.44
C PHE A 185 -7.88 22.02 -2.08
N THR A 186 -8.35 21.43 -0.98
CA THR A 186 -8.19 21.94 0.38
C THR A 186 -7.86 20.81 1.34
N ALA A 187 -7.28 21.16 2.49
CA ALA A 187 -6.95 20.19 3.53
C ALA A 187 -8.16 19.35 3.96
N ILE A 188 -7.91 18.08 4.31
CA ILE A 188 -8.91 17.13 4.79
C ILE A 188 -8.50 16.66 6.18
N SER A 189 -9.36 16.88 7.17
CA SER A 189 -9.11 16.49 8.56
C SER A 189 -9.08 14.97 8.75
N ASP A 190 -8.48 14.53 9.84
CA ASP A 190 -8.47 13.13 10.27
C ASP A 190 -9.85 12.48 10.22
N ARG A 191 -9.88 11.16 10.02
CA ARG A 191 -11.08 10.32 10.12
C ARG A 191 -12.23 10.75 9.20
N SER A 192 -11.88 11.24 8.01
CA SER A 192 -12.83 11.81 7.05
C SER A 192 -12.93 11.00 5.76
N ILE A 193 -14.09 11.11 5.10
CA ILE A 193 -14.30 10.59 3.74
C ILE A 193 -14.63 11.77 2.82
N ALA A 194 -13.77 12.04 1.84
CA ALA A 194 -13.95 13.13 0.88
C ALA A 194 -14.17 12.60 -0.55
N ARG A 195 -15.13 13.17 -1.28
CA ARG A 195 -15.52 12.72 -2.64
C ARG A 195 -15.95 13.88 -3.52
N GLY A 196 -15.84 13.71 -4.84
CA GLY A 196 -16.33 14.67 -5.84
C GLY A 196 -15.27 15.62 -6.40
N ASN A 197 -15.70 16.52 -7.27
CA ASN A 197 -14.91 17.59 -7.84
C ASN A 197 -15.68 18.93 -7.71
N PRO A 198 -15.32 19.83 -6.78
CA PRO A 198 -14.25 19.65 -5.78
C PRO A 198 -14.60 18.54 -4.77
N ALA A 199 -13.58 17.92 -4.17
CA ALA A 199 -13.77 16.92 -3.14
C ALA A 199 -14.33 17.58 -1.87
N VAL A 200 -15.47 17.07 -1.40
CA VAL A 200 -16.13 17.55 -0.18
C VAL A 200 -16.21 16.40 0.82
N VAL A 201 -16.01 16.70 2.11
CA VAL A 201 -16.17 15.73 3.19
C VAL A 201 -17.65 15.35 3.28
N THR A 202 -17.94 14.09 2.99
CA THR A 202 -19.32 13.55 2.91
C THR A 202 -19.81 12.92 4.21
N VAL A 203 -18.90 12.59 5.14
CA VAL A 203 -19.25 11.96 6.43
C VAL A 203 -18.39 12.60 7.51
N ASN A 204 -19.00 13.35 8.42
CA ASN A 204 -18.32 13.93 9.58
C ASN A 204 -19.04 13.65 10.92
N GLU A 205 -20.06 12.78 10.94
CA GLU A 205 -20.82 12.53 12.16
C GLU A 205 -20.87 11.03 12.47
N LEU A 206 -20.11 10.63 13.51
CA LEU A 206 -20.33 9.43 14.34
C LEU A 206 -20.04 8.02 13.78
N CYS A 207 -19.46 7.83 12.59
CA CYS A 207 -18.96 6.51 12.19
C CYS A 207 -17.63 6.20 12.89
N ARG A 208 -17.67 5.39 13.97
CA ARG A 208 -16.52 4.98 14.79
C ARG A 208 -15.38 4.27 14.04
N LYS A 209 -15.51 3.97 12.74
CA LYS A 209 -14.47 3.39 11.88
C LYS A 209 -14.61 3.93 10.45
N VAL A 210 -13.55 4.54 9.92
CA VAL A 210 -13.44 4.90 8.48
C VAL A 210 -13.21 3.65 7.63
N PHE A 211 -12.48 2.69 8.19
CA PHE A 211 -12.13 1.42 7.58
C PHE A 211 -12.94 0.29 8.22
N ASN A 212 -13.73 -0.42 7.42
CA ASN A 212 -14.51 -1.56 7.92
C ASN A 212 -13.65 -2.82 7.83
N SER A 213 -13.07 -3.23 8.95
CA SER A 213 -12.53 -4.59 9.10
C SER A 213 -13.69 -5.59 8.98
N ARG A 214 -13.95 -6.14 7.79
CA ARG A 214 -14.85 -7.28 7.61
C ARG A 214 -14.15 -8.55 8.11
N ASN A 215 -14.07 -8.69 9.43
CA ASN A 215 -13.76 -9.94 10.12
C ASN A 215 -14.84 -10.13 11.21
N GLU A 216 -16.07 -10.33 10.77
CA GLU A 216 -17.11 -11.10 11.47
C GLU A 216 -17.58 -12.20 10.52
#